data_AF-A0A3C0JDW7-F1
#
_entry.id   AF-A0A3C0JDW7-F1
#
_cell.length_a   1.000
_cell.length_b   1.000
_cell.length_c   1.000
_cell.angle_alpha   90.00
_cell.angle_beta   90.00
_cell.angle_gamma   90.00
#
_symmetry.space_group_name_H-M   'P 1'
#
loop_
_entity.id
_entity.type
_entity.pdbx_description
1 polymer ?
#
loop_
_entity_poly.entity_id
_entity_poly.type
_entity_poly.pdbx_seq_one_letter_code
_entity_poly.pdbx_strand_id
1 'polypeptide(L)'
;MILRGPLTPRRKVLLAVLAVLLLGVGWLYWDGAAITAGLQAKDMDWNGDGTVSQQEMLEAVYAVRVTREQDGNRTCTHFLRRGSDKPFRVDCRTEFGQAGK
;
A
#
# COMPACT_ATOMS: atom_id res chain seq x y z
N MET A 1 28.29 -8.07 21.74
CA MET A 1 27.71 -9.39 21.37
C MET A 1 26.37 -9.51 22.07
N ILE A 2 25.29 -9.07 21.43
CA ILE A 2 23.94 -9.03 22.04
C ILE A 2 23.24 -10.35 21.71
N LEU A 3 22.68 -11.01 22.74
CA LEU A 3 21.94 -12.29 22.74
C LEU A 3 22.77 -13.56 22.96
N ARG A 4 23.35 -13.72 24.16
CA ARG A 4 23.75 -15.03 24.69
C ARG A 4 22.75 -15.47 25.77
N GLY A 5 21.71 -16.18 25.33
CA GLY A 5 20.71 -16.82 26.20
C GLY A 5 19.61 -17.48 25.36
N PRO A 6 19.07 -18.64 25.75
CA PRO A 6 18.01 -19.30 24.99
C PRO A 6 16.74 -18.44 24.96
N LEU A 7 16.13 -18.30 23.79
CA LEU A 7 14.85 -17.59 23.64
C LEU A 7 13.76 -18.35 24.40
N THR A 8 13.08 -17.66 25.33
CA THR A 8 11.94 -18.23 26.05
C THR A 8 10.80 -18.59 25.08
N PRO A 9 9.95 -19.59 25.40
CA PRO A 9 8.84 -20.00 24.52
C PRO A 9 7.94 -18.83 24.12
N ARG A 10 7.64 -17.92 25.06
CA ARG A 10 6.86 -16.69 24.81
C ARG A 10 7.52 -15.79 23.75
N ARG A 11 8.85 -15.62 23.79
CA ARG A 11 9.59 -14.83 22.78
C ARG A 11 9.57 -15.51 21.42
N LYS A 12 9.66 -16.83 21.36
CA LYS A 12 9.55 -17.58 20.09
C LYS A 12 8.18 -17.40 19.45
N VAL A 13 7.10 -17.49 20.23
CA VAL A 13 5.73 -17.24 19.75
C VAL A 13 5.60 -15.82 19.23
N LEU A 14 6.08 -14.83 20.00
CA LEU A 14 6.01 -13.43 19.59
C LEU A 14 6.78 -13.18 18.30
N LEU A 15 7.97 -13.76 18.14
CA LEU A 15 8.76 -13.67 16.90
C LEU A 15 8.07 -14.36 15.73
N ALA A 16 7.41 -15.51 15.95
CA ALA A 16 6.65 -16.19 14.91
C ALA A 16 5.45 -15.36 14.45
N VAL A 17 4.69 -14.76 15.39
CA VAL A 17 3.59 -13.85 15.06
C VAL A 17 4.10 -12.64 14.28
N LEU A 18 5.20 -12.03 14.70
CA LEU A 18 5.81 -10.92 13.99
C LEU A 18 6.24 -11.32 12.57
N ALA A 19 6.85 -12.48 12.40
CA ALA A 19 7.26 -12.99 11.09
C ALA A 19 6.04 -13.19 10.16
N VAL A 20 4.93 -13.73 10.67
CA VAL A 20 3.69 -13.89 9.91
C VAL A 20 3.13 -12.52 9.48
N LEU A 21 3.11 -11.54 10.39
CA LEU A 21 2.65 -10.18 10.05
C LEU A 21 3.52 -9.53 8.97
N LEU A 22 4.85 -9.66 9.07
CA LEU A 22 5.78 -9.13 8.08
C LEU A 22 5.61 -9.80 6.71
N LEU A 23 5.41 -11.12 6.68
CA LEU A 23 5.11 -11.84 5.45
C LEU A 23 3.79 -11.37 4.83
N GLY A 24 2.76 -11.14 5.64
CA GLY A 24 1.48 -10.59 5.18
C GLY A 24 1.62 -9.20 4.56
N VAL A 25 2.38 -8.31 5.19
CA VAL A 25 2.66 -6.97 4.64
C VAL A 25 3.46 -7.05 3.33
N GLY A 26 4.49 -7.90 3.28
CA GLY A 26 5.26 -8.13 2.06
C GLY A 26 4.41 -8.68 0.91
N TRP A 27 3.50 -9.60 1.21
CA TRP A 27 2.54 -10.13 0.23
C TRP A 27 1.61 -9.02 -0.31
N LEU A 28 1.04 -8.19 0.58
CA LEU A 28 0.18 -7.08 0.18
C LEU A 28 0.92 -6.05 -0.69
N TYR A 29 2.19 -5.78 -0.37
CA TYR A 29 3.03 -4.91 -1.17
C TYR A 29 3.28 -5.49 -2.57
N TRP A 30 3.58 -6.79 -2.66
CA TRP A 30 3.78 -7.47 -3.93
C TRP A 30 2.50 -7.57 -4.78
N ASP A 31 1.33 -7.75 -4.15
CA ASP A 31 0.01 -7.73 -4.82
C ASP A 31 -0.39 -6.33 -5.33
N GLY A 32 0.29 -5.28 -4.87
CA GLY A 32 -0.04 -3.89 -5.16
C GLY A 32 -1.28 -3.41 -4.39
N ALA A 33 -1.52 -3.89 -3.18
CA ALA A 33 -2.65 -3.41 -2.37
C ALA A 33 -2.54 -1.90 -2.11
N ALA A 34 -3.64 -1.16 -2.29
CA ALA A 34 -3.64 0.30 -2.22
C ALA A 34 -3.14 0.86 -0.88
N ILE A 35 -3.37 0.14 0.23
CA ILE A 35 -2.86 0.53 1.56
C ILE A 35 -1.33 0.64 1.61
N THR A 36 -0.62 -0.15 0.79
CA THR A 36 0.85 -0.15 0.76
C THR A 36 1.42 0.92 -0.18
N ALA A 37 0.57 1.61 -0.94
CA ALA A 37 0.98 2.60 -1.92
C ALA A 37 1.29 3.98 -1.30
N GLY A 38 1.05 4.22 -0.01
CA GLY A 38 1.34 5.50 0.64
C GLY A 38 0.39 6.63 0.21
N LEU A 39 -0.88 6.30 -0.03
CA LEU A 39 -1.94 7.24 -0.38
C LEU A 39 -2.35 8.10 0.82
N GLN A 40 -2.82 9.34 0.58
CA GLN A 40 -3.47 10.11 1.64
C GLN A 40 -4.90 9.59 1.85
N ALA A 41 -5.46 9.76 3.05
CA ALA A 41 -6.83 9.34 3.34
C ALA A 41 -7.84 9.90 2.33
N LYS A 42 -7.68 11.18 1.94
CA LYS A 42 -8.52 11.85 0.92
C LYS A 42 -8.47 11.19 -0.47
N ASP A 43 -7.40 10.45 -0.78
CA ASP A 43 -7.25 9.77 -2.06
C ASP A 43 -8.02 8.42 -2.06
N MET A 44 -8.57 8.00 -0.91
CA MET A 44 -9.31 6.75 -0.73
C MET A 44 -10.83 6.91 -0.84
N ASP A 45 -11.31 8.06 -1.29
CA ASP A 45 -12.71 8.21 -1.72
C ASP A 45 -12.89 7.43 -3.03
N TRP A 46 -13.37 6.19 -2.91
CA TRP A 46 -13.48 5.26 -4.04
C TRP A 46 -14.82 5.41 -4.76
N ASN A 47 -15.85 5.85 -4.04
CA ASN A 47 -17.19 6.04 -4.58
C ASN A 47 -17.41 7.46 -5.14
N GLY A 48 -16.54 8.41 -4.82
CA GLY A 48 -16.56 9.79 -5.29
C GLY A 48 -17.57 10.67 -4.56
N ASP A 49 -17.98 10.32 -3.34
CA ASP A 49 -19.00 11.07 -2.58
C ASP A 49 -18.44 12.31 -1.85
N GLY A 50 -17.12 12.52 -1.90
CA GLY A 50 -16.42 13.65 -1.31
C GLY A 50 -16.08 13.48 0.17
N THR A 51 -16.42 12.33 0.76
CA THR A 51 -16.03 11.95 2.11
C THR A 51 -15.25 10.64 2.10
N VAL A 52 -14.51 10.36 3.18
CA VAL A 52 -13.77 9.10 3.32
C VAL A 52 -14.31 8.38 4.53
N SER A 53 -14.93 7.24 4.28
CA SER A 53 -15.47 6.36 5.30
C SER A 53 -14.44 5.32 5.77
N GLN A 54 -14.67 4.74 6.96
CA GLN A 54 -13.85 3.61 7.44
C GLN A 54 -13.93 2.39 6.50
N GLN A 55 -15.07 2.23 5.84
CA GLN A 55 -15.27 1.13 4.89
C GLN A 55 -14.37 1.31 3.66
N GLU A 56 -14.27 2.53 3.14
CA GLU A 56 -13.36 2.84 2.03
C GLU A 56 -11.88 2.68 2.42
N MET A 57 -11.51 3.05 3.65
CA MET A 57 -10.16 2.76 4.15
C MET A 57 -9.86 1.25 4.18
N LEU A 58 -10.83 0.42 4.57
CA LEU A 58 -10.68 -1.04 4.54
C LEU A 58 -10.63 -1.59 3.11
N GLU A 59 -11.39 -1.02 2.18
CA GLU A 59 -11.34 -1.39 0.77
C GLU A 59 -9.94 -1.19 0.14
N ALA A 60 -9.15 -0.24 0.67
CA ALA A 60 -7.75 -0.07 0.28
C ALA A 60 -6.86 -1.30 0.58
N VAL A 61 -7.27 -2.16 1.51
CA VAL A 61 -6.55 -3.38 1.91
C VAL A 61 -6.89 -4.56 1.01
N TYR A 62 -8.18 -4.76 0.72
CA TYR A 62 -8.66 -6.00 0.12
C TYR A 62 -9.29 -5.84 -1.27
N ALA A 63 -9.78 -4.65 -1.63
CA ALA A 63 -10.59 -4.44 -2.82
C ALA A 63 -9.87 -3.64 -3.90
N VAL A 64 -8.94 -2.76 -3.53
CA VAL A 64 -8.26 -1.87 -4.47
C VAL A 64 -6.80 -2.24 -4.63
N ARG A 65 -6.36 -2.37 -5.88
CA ARG A 65 -4.97 -2.51 -6.29
C ARG A 65 -4.47 -1.23 -6.95
N VAL A 66 -3.20 -0.94 -6.77
CA VAL A 66 -2.52 0.23 -7.32
C VAL A 66 -1.32 -0.24 -8.13
N THR A 67 -1.26 0.19 -9.38
CA THR A 67 -0.06 0.05 -10.21
C THR A 67 0.46 1.44 -10.58
N ARG A 68 1.79 1.60 -10.62
CA ARG A 68 2.42 2.86 -11.01
C ARG A 68 3.17 2.66 -12.31
N GLU A 69 2.92 3.55 -13.26
CA GLU A 69 3.64 3.65 -14.50
C GLU A 69 4.40 4.98 -14.49
N GLN A 70 5.71 4.93 -14.75
CA GLN A 70 6.55 6.11 -14.82
C GLN A 70 6.98 6.33 -16.27
N ASP A 71 6.55 7.45 -16.83
CA ASP A 71 6.92 7.91 -18.17
C ASP A 71 7.75 9.20 -18.05
N GLY A 72 9.07 9.03 -18.07
CA GLY A 72 10.03 10.11 -17.88
C GLY A 72 9.82 10.83 -16.53
N ASN A 73 9.29 12.06 -16.60
CA ASN A 73 9.04 12.91 -15.43
C ASN A 73 7.60 12.86 -14.91
N ARG A 74 6.78 11.96 -15.46
CA ARG A 74 5.36 11.79 -15.15
C ARG A 74 5.15 10.41 -14.52
N THR A 75 4.56 10.39 -13.34
CA THR A 75 4.15 9.17 -12.65
C THR A 75 2.63 9.07 -12.69
N CYS A 76 2.10 8.05 -13.36
CA CYS A 76 0.69 7.72 -13.39
C CYS A 76 0.39 6.57 -12.41
N THR A 77 -0.58 6.79 -11.53
CA THR A 77 -1.05 5.82 -10.54
C THR A 77 -2.41 5.30 -11.02
N HIS A 78 -2.47 4.02 -11.37
CA HIS A 78 -3.68 3.36 -11.82
C HIS A 78 -4.34 2.65 -10.64
N PHE A 79 -5.61 2.94 -10.41
CA PHE A 79 -6.41 2.30 -9.36
C PHE A 79 -7.33 1.27 -10.01
N LEU A 80 -7.19 0.02 -9.60
CA LEU A 80 -7.92 -1.11 -10.13
C LEU A 80 -8.72 -1.78 -9.01
N ARG A 81 -9.92 -2.29 -9.33
CA ARG A 81 -10.60 -3.23 -8.45
C ARG A 81 -9.89 -4.59 -8.53
N ARG A 82 -9.73 -5.28 -7.41
CA ARG A 82 -9.17 -6.63 -7.36
C ARG A 82 -10.03 -7.56 -8.24
N GLY A 83 -9.40 -8.21 -9.21
CA GLY A 83 -10.06 -9.05 -10.22
C GLY A 83 -10.41 -8.34 -11.53
N SER A 84 -10.14 -7.04 -11.66
CA SER A 84 -10.27 -6.29 -12.92
C SER A 84 -8.90 -5.80 -13.39
N ASP A 85 -8.63 -5.97 -14.68
CA ASP A 85 -7.43 -5.41 -15.33
C ASP A 85 -7.66 -3.99 -15.87
N LYS A 86 -8.90 -3.49 -15.78
CA LYS A 86 -9.25 -2.13 -16.19
C LYS A 86 -9.21 -1.19 -14.98
N PRO A 87 -8.43 -0.09 -15.04
CA PRO A 87 -8.44 0.92 -14.00
C PRO A 87 -9.77 1.69 -14.01
N PHE A 88 -10.29 1.98 -12.83
CA PHE A 88 -11.48 2.85 -12.67
C PHE A 88 -11.08 4.32 -12.45
N ARG A 89 -9.88 4.56 -11.93
CA ARG A 89 -9.27 5.89 -11.77
C ARG A 89 -7.80 5.83 -12.16
N VAL A 90 -7.30 6.91 -12.78
CA VAL A 90 -5.88 7.06 -13.12
C VAL A 90 -5.45 8.47 -12.72
N ASP A 91 -4.51 8.55 -11.78
CA ASP A 91 -3.99 9.82 -11.29
C ASP A 91 -2.55 10.01 -11.80
N CYS A 92 -2.37 10.92 -12.75
CA CYS A 92 -1.07 11.27 -13.30
C CYS A 92 -0.52 12.55 -12.68
N ARG A 93 0.68 12.47 -12.12
CA ARG A 93 1.41 13.62 -11.57
C ARG A 93 2.77 13.75 -12.27
N THR A 94 3.08 14.95 -12.72
CA THR A 94 4.41 15.29 -13.22
C THR A 94 5.22 15.89 -12.07
N GLU A 95 6.33 15.27 -11.71
CA GLU A 95 7.21 15.76 -10.65
C GLU A 95 8.33 16.59 -11.26
N PHE A 96 8.19 17.90 -11.37
CA PHE A 96 9.31 18.74 -11.82
C PHE A 96 10.44 18.69 -10.77
N GLY A 97 11.46 17.86 -11.00
CA GLY A 97 12.63 17.76 -10.13
C GLY A 97 13.21 19.14 -9.87
N GLN A 98 13.59 19.40 -8.60
CA GLN A 98 14.00 20.69 -8.04
C GLN A 98 14.68 21.64 -9.07
N ALA A 99 13.88 22.43 -9.77
CA ALA A 99 14.33 23.62 -10.47
C ALA A 99 14.25 24.77 -9.46
N GLY A 100 15.19 24.75 -8.51
CA GLY A 100 15.28 25.74 -7.44
C GLY A 100 16.56 25.53 -6.68
N LYS A 101 17.66 26.01 -7.25
CA LYS A 101 18.87 26.35 -6.48
C LYS A 101 18.55 27.48 -5.51
#